data_AF-A0A928RHW8-F1
#
_entry.id   AF-A0A928RHW8-F1
#
_cell.length_a   1.000
_cell.length_b   1.000
_cell.length_c   1.000
_cell.angle_alpha   90.00
_cell.angle_beta   90.00
_cell.angle_gamma   90.00
#
_symmetry.space_group_name_H-M   'P 1'
#
loop_
_entity.id
_entity.type
_entity.pdbx_description
1 polymer ?
#
loop_
_entity_poly.entity_id
_entity_poly.type
_entity_poly.pdbx_seq_one_letter_code
_entity_poly.pdbx_strand_id
1 'polypeptide(L)'
;MRVFSEDVKSDNELLVSPGAPIENVKRTITDKVSKDAIEKGNLFAKEIEERFVSDFEKQGDKMAHVSTFKVIDNILYMSYYANTKEPSENPENQTARFVWASVDDINNKTFIDLQTTGDYVDGKKIDMVYDTILMQKDENTIYILWTARTEGNYYRFYCPFDIPTKTLGKIGVNRFKVGDVVNDFSTSGIKNALSLSGIPCKKTYSDIGIMQKLSLRIENGETYYYSGTYSGDFTCIIKSKDLITWEYVSQPDFINDSKWENATYVLNDKVYYFVRQQDTNKCGFLTVYDLVENKWETPVEIYDCQSRSDFIMYKDNLYLFHAPIDREHIGIIKIDTDDIAKSEVVLQAKMHSSCFYPFVQYYKNGELAMSYTVERKHIRLAEFTLSKYL
;
A
#
# COMPACT_ATOMS: atom_id res chain seq x y z
N MET A 1 26.47 10.61 -10.91
CA MET A 1 25.90 10.72 -9.55
C MET A 1 25.56 9.31 -9.15
N ARG A 2 26.07 8.85 -8.00
CA ARG A 2 25.83 7.48 -7.49
C ARG A 2 24.36 7.35 -7.10
N VAL A 3 23.70 6.26 -7.49
CA VAL A 3 22.29 5.99 -7.13
C VAL A 3 22.20 5.49 -5.70
N PHE A 4 23.11 4.58 -5.34
CA PHE A 4 23.20 3.98 -4.01
C PHE A 4 24.06 4.80 -3.08
N SER A 5 23.77 4.75 -1.78
CA SER A 5 24.65 5.29 -0.74
C SER A 5 25.07 4.19 0.22
N GLU A 6 26.20 4.40 0.88
CA GLU A 6 26.65 3.47 1.91
C GLU A 6 25.78 3.67 3.16
N ASP A 7 25.24 2.57 3.68
CA ASP A 7 24.52 2.59 4.94
C ASP A 7 25.47 2.98 6.09
N VAL A 8 24.98 3.81 6.99
CA VAL A 8 25.56 3.99 8.33
C VAL A 8 25.47 2.64 9.04
N LYS A 9 26.61 2.00 9.26
CA LYS A 9 26.68 0.65 9.86
C LYS A 9 26.46 0.71 11.37
N SER A 10 25.81 -0.32 11.89
CA SER A 10 25.67 -0.56 13.33
C SER A 10 26.65 -1.64 13.78
N ASP A 11 27.33 -1.41 14.91
CA ASP A 11 28.01 -2.47 15.67
C ASP A 11 27.05 -3.18 16.65
N ASN A 12 25.84 -2.64 16.85
CA ASN A 12 24.82 -3.23 17.71
C ASN A 12 24.14 -4.40 16.99
N GLU A 13 23.79 -5.44 17.73
CA GLU A 13 22.94 -6.52 17.22
C GLU A 13 21.50 -6.02 17.04
N LEU A 14 20.86 -6.40 15.94
CA LEU A 14 19.45 -6.08 15.71
C LEU A 14 18.57 -6.87 16.69
N LEU A 15 17.80 -6.15 17.51
CA LEU A 15 16.84 -6.77 18.42
C LEU A 15 15.62 -7.27 17.64
N VAL A 16 15.52 -8.60 17.45
CA VAL A 16 14.39 -9.19 16.71
C VAL A 16 13.24 -9.52 17.66
N SER A 17 12.08 -8.89 17.44
CA SER A 17 10.84 -9.22 18.15
C SER A 17 10.16 -10.44 17.51
N PRO A 18 9.74 -11.45 18.30
CA PRO A 18 9.00 -12.59 17.77
C PRO A 18 7.59 -12.17 17.31
N GLY A 19 7.09 -12.84 16.28
CA GLY A 19 5.66 -12.83 15.96
C GLY A 19 4.91 -13.84 16.82
N ALA A 20 3.74 -13.47 17.32
CA ALA A 20 2.77 -14.39 17.89
C ALA A 20 1.34 -13.79 17.80
N PRO A 21 0.28 -14.62 17.96
CA PRO A 21 -1.09 -14.13 17.95
C PRO A 21 -1.33 -13.08 19.04
N ILE A 22 -2.24 -12.15 18.78
CA ILE A 22 -2.60 -11.08 19.73
C ILE A 22 -3.42 -11.69 20.87
N GLU A 23 -2.94 -11.57 22.11
CA GLU A 23 -3.63 -12.12 23.28
C GLU A 23 -4.81 -11.28 23.76
N ASN A 24 -4.69 -9.95 23.66
CA ASN A 24 -5.68 -9.00 24.18
C ASN A 24 -6.21 -8.09 23.06
N VAL A 25 -7.45 -8.32 22.65
CA VAL A 25 -8.15 -7.53 21.64
C VAL A 25 -9.39 -6.88 22.26
N LYS A 26 -9.72 -5.64 21.86
CA LYS A 26 -10.95 -4.96 22.32
C LYS A 26 -12.21 -5.67 21.80
N ARG A 27 -12.14 -6.20 20.57
CA ARG A 27 -13.25 -6.84 19.85
C ARG A 27 -12.69 -7.62 18.67
N THR A 28 -13.45 -8.62 18.22
CA THR A 28 -13.27 -9.25 16.91
C THR A 28 -14.50 -8.99 16.04
N ILE A 29 -14.29 -8.43 14.84
CA ILE A 29 -15.30 -8.30 13.79
C ILE A 29 -15.15 -9.52 12.87
N THR A 30 -16.20 -10.34 12.78
CA THR A 30 -16.19 -11.61 12.05
C THR A 30 -16.86 -11.51 10.68
N ASP A 31 -16.71 -12.53 9.86
CA ASP A 31 -17.39 -12.73 8.57
C ASP A 31 -18.92 -12.93 8.67
N LYS A 32 -19.44 -13.12 9.89
CA LYS A 32 -20.87 -13.22 10.19
C LYS A 32 -21.49 -11.84 10.34
N VAL A 33 -21.92 -11.29 9.21
CA VAL A 33 -22.48 -9.94 9.11
C VAL A 33 -24.01 -9.95 9.04
N SER A 34 -24.64 -8.77 9.16
CA SER A 34 -26.10 -8.62 9.06
C SER A 34 -26.61 -8.93 7.64
N LYS A 35 -27.91 -9.26 7.51
CA LYS A 35 -28.54 -9.42 6.19
C LYS A 35 -28.46 -8.16 5.34
N ASP A 36 -28.63 -6.99 5.97
CA ASP A 36 -28.50 -5.68 5.32
C ASP A 36 -27.10 -5.49 4.71
N ALA A 37 -26.03 -5.83 5.44
CA ALA A 37 -24.66 -5.74 4.93
C ALA A 37 -24.41 -6.67 3.73
N ILE A 38 -25.06 -7.85 3.69
CA ILE A 38 -24.99 -8.78 2.55
C ILE A 38 -25.78 -8.21 1.35
N GLU A 39 -26.97 -7.67 1.57
CA GLU A 39 -27.79 -7.06 0.52
C GLU A 39 -27.08 -5.85 -0.12
N LYS A 40 -26.52 -4.97 0.70
CA LYS A 40 -25.64 -3.88 0.24
C LYS A 40 -24.41 -4.41 -0.51
N GLY A 41 -23.81 -5.49 -0.02
CA GLY A 41 -22.68 -6.15 -0.68
C GLY A 41 -23.02 -6.68 -2.08
N ASN A 42 -24.20 -7.27 -2.27
CA ASN A 42 -24.67 -7.74 -3.57
C ASN A 42 -24.90 -6.57 -4.54
N LEU A 43 -25.47 -5.46 -4.05
CA LEU A 43 -25.64 -4.24 -4.85
C LEU A 43 -24.29 -3.61 -5.24
N PHE A 44 -23.31 -3.62 -4.33
CA PHE A 44 -21.95 -3.17 -4.60
C PHE A 44 -21.24 -4.03 -5.66
N ALA A 45 -21.27 -5.36 -5.51
CA ALA A 45 -20.66 -6.26 -6.48
C ALA A 45 -21.23 -6.06 -7.89
N LYS A 46 -22.56 -5.88 -7.99
CA LYS A 46 -23.25 -5.57 -9.24
C LYS A 46 -22.83 -4.21 -9.81
N GLU A 47 -22.76 -3.17 -8.99
CA GLU A 47 -22.35 -1.84 -9.44
C GLU A 47 -20.91 -1.83 -9.99
N ILE A 48 -19.98 -2.53 -9.34
CA ILE A 48 -18.59 -2.64 -9.81
C ILE A 48 -18.51 -3.29 -11.20
N GLU A 49 -19.35 -4.27 -11.47
CA GLU A 49 -19.44 -4.89 -12.80
C GLU A 49 -20.09 -3.97 -13.84
N GLU A 50 -21.21 -3.33 -13.49
CA GLU A 50 -21.97 -2.44 -14.38
C GLU A 50 -21.22 -1.15 -14.71
N ARG A 51 -20.40 -0.64 -13.80
CA ARG A 51 -19.63 0.59 -13.92
C ARG A 51 -18.14 0.34 -14.16
N PHE A 52 -17.83 -0.77 -14.83
CA PHE A 52 -16.50 -1.05 -15.33
C PHE A 52 -16.00 0.07 -16.25
N VAL A 53 -14.76 0.50 -16.04
CA VAL A 53 -14.14 1.58 -16.82
C VAL A 53 -13.20 1.01 -17.88
N SER A 54 -12.17 0.25 -17.46
CA SER A 54 -11.18 -0.32 -18.38
C SER A 54 -10.27 -1.34 -17.70
N ASP A 55 -9.65 -2.20 -18.51
CA ASP A 55 -8.52 -3.05 -18.15
C ASP A 55 -7.20 -2.33 -18.48
N PHE A 56 -6.19 -2.47 -17.63
CA PHE A 56 -4.94 -1.71 -17.68
C PHE A 56 -3.68 -2.55 -17.84
N GLU A 57 -3.78 -3.88 -17.93
CA GLU A 57 -2.63 -4.69 -18.30
C GLU A 57 -2.18 -4.42 -19.75
N LYS A 58 -0.88 -4.58 -20.00
CA LYS A 58 -0.30 -4.39 -21.34
C LYS A 58 -0.50 -5.68 -22.12
N GLN A 59 -0.85 -5.56 -23.40
CA GLN A 59 -0.98 -6.74 -24.26
C GLN A 59 0.32 -7.56 -24.25
N GLY A 60 0.20 -8.85 -23.95
CA GLY A 60 1.32 -9.79 -23.87
C GLY A 60 1.76 -10.11 -22.44
N ASP A 61 1.36 -9.31 -21.45
CA ASP A 61 1.58 -9.61 -20.03
C ASP A 61 0.95 -10.97 -19.70
N LYS A 62 1.71 -11.83 -19.03
CA LYS A 62 1.28 -13.16 -18.61
C LYS A 62 0.67 -13.15 -17.21
N MET A 63 1.07 -12.15 -16.44
CA MET A 63 0.57 -11.86 -15.10
C MET A 63 0.61 -10.35 -14.91
N ALA A 64 -0.39 -9.80 -14.23
CA ALA A 64 -0.41 -8.42 -13.76
C ALA A 64 -0.99 -8.40 -12.35
N HIS A 65 -0.37 -7.61 -11.45
CA HIS A 65 -0.76 -7.60 -10.05
C HIS A 65 -0.49 -6.27 -9.36
N VAL A 66 -1.32 -6.00 -8.34
CA VAL A 66 -1.23 -4.90 -7.39
C VAL A 66 -1.22 -3.55 -8.09
N SER A 67 -2.42 -3.01 -8.28
CA SER A 67 -2.59 -1.72 -8.95
C SER A 67 -2.71 -0.56 -7.99
N THR A 68 -2.23 0.58 -8.43
CA THR A 68 -2.49 1.87 -7.81
C THR A 68 -2.81 2.90 -8.86
N PHE A 69 -3.66 3.89 -8.56
CA PHE A 69 -3.99 4.92 -9.55
C PHE A 69 -4.19 6.31 -8.95
N LYS A 70 -4.18 7.30 -9.84
CA LYS A 70 -4.58 8.68 -9.55
C LYS A 70 -5.08 9.37 -10.81
N VAL A 71 -6.07 10.25 -10.67
CA VAL A 71 -6.51 11.15 -11.73
C VAL A 71 -6.01 12.55 -11.46
N ILE A 72 -5.38 13.17 -12.46
CA ILE A 72 -4.90 14.56 -12.43
C ILE A 72 -5.22 15.17 -13.79
N ASP A 73 -5.93 16.31 -13.80
CA ASP A 73 -6.30 17.06 -15.01
C ASP A 73 -6.86 16.18 -16.13
N ASN A 74 -7.89 15.38 -15.80
CA ASN A 74 -8.56 14.46 -16.73
C ASN A 74 -7.67 13.34 -17.32
N ILE A 75 -6.48 13.11 -16.75
CA ILE A 75 -5.61 12.00 -17.10
C ILE A 75 -5.57 11.03 -15.92
N LEU A 76 -5.82 9.76 -16.20
CA LEU A 76 -5.59 8.69 -15.25
C LEU A 76 -4.18 8.17 -15.41
N TYR A 77 -3.47 8.08 -14.28
CA TYR A 77 -2.18 7.43 -14.13
C TYR A 77 -2.36 6.19 -13.27
N MET A 78 -1.74 5.10 -13.67
CA MET A 78 -1.79 3.84 -12.94
C MET A 78 -0.43 3.16 -12.95
N SER A 79 -0.13 2.43 -11.89
CA SER A 79 1.02 1.55 -11.82
C SER A 79 0.61 0.18 -11.34
N TYR A 80 1.39 -0.82 -11.75
CA TYR A 80 1.28 -2.21 -11.34
C TYR A 80 2.59 -2.92 -11.67
N TYR A 81 2.78 -4.14 -11.18
CA TYR A 81 3.88 -4.99 -11.66
C TYR A 81 3.32 -6.16 -12.46
N ALA A 82 4.12 -6.60 -13.43
CA ALA A 82 3.72 -7.63 -14.39
C ALA A 82 4.82 -8.67 -14.56
N ASN A 83 4.43 -9.89 -14.92
CA ASN A 83 5.35 -10.89 -15.45
C ASN A 83 5.14 -10.99 -16.97
N THR A 84 6.21 -10.80 -17.72
CA THR A 84 6.19 -10.86 -19.19
C THR A 84 6.60 -12.24 -19.72
N LYS A 85 7.16 -13.10 -18.87
CA LYS A 85 7.76 -14.39 -19.24
C LYS A 85 6.88 -15.58 -18.89
N GLU A 86 6.20 -15.55 -17.75
CA GLU A 86 5.38 -16.67 -17.25
C GLU A 86 4.14 -16.20 -16.48
N PRO A 87 3.07 -17.02 -16.37
CA PRO A 87 1.83 -16.61 -15.71
C PRO A 87 1.90 -16.61 -14.17
N SER A 88 2.95 -17.18 -13.57
CA SER A 88 3.12 -17.21 -12.13
C SER A 88 3.70 -15.91 -11.58
N GLU A 89 3.33 -15.59 -10.35
CA GLU A 89 3.97 -14.54 -9.58
C GLU A 89 5.38 -14.97 -9.17
N ASN A 90 6.38 -14.48 -9.91
CA ASN A 90 7.79 -14.74 -9.64
C ASN A 90 8.61 -13.46 -9.88
N PRO A 91 9.24 -12.88 -8.85
CA PRO A 91 9.95 -11.61 -8.99
C PRO A 91 11.14 -11.66 -9.93
N GLU A 92 11.72 -12.82 -10.19
CA GLU A 92 12.86 -12.98 -11.10
C GLU A 92 12.47 -12.73 -12.57
N ASN A 93 11.18 -12.62 -12.84
CA ASN A 93 10.61 -12.44 -14.17
C ASN A 93 9.70 -11.19 -14.28
N GLN A 94 9.70 -10.34 -13.25
CA GLN A 94 8.78 -9.21 -13.16
C GLN A 94 9.33 -7.92 -13.77
N THR A 95 8.40 -7.03 -14.10
CA THR A 95 8.60 -5.69 -14.65
C THR A 95 7.71 -4.70 -13.90
N ALA A 96 8.28 -3.60 -13.44
CA ALA A 96 7.53 -2.48 -12.89
C ALA A 96 6.90 -1.66 -14.04
N ARG A 97 5.58 -1.45 -13.99
CA ARG A 97 4.83 -0.76 -15.05
C ARG A 97 4.25 0.56 -14.56
N PHE A 98 4.30 1.54 -15.47
CA PHE A 98 3.51 2.75 -15.40
C PHE A 98 2.68 2.89 -16.66
N VAL A 99 1.43 3.33 -16.52
CA VAL A 99 0.50 3.53 -17.63
C VAL A 99 -0.31 4.79 -17.40
N TRP A 100 -0.64 5.51 -18.47
CA TRP A 100 -1.61 6.60 -18.40
C TRP A 100 -2.50 6.67 -19.64
N ALA A 101 -3.68 7.24 -19.46
CA ALA A 101 -4.65 7.52 -20.52
C ALA A 101 -5.52 8.72 -20.15
N SER A 102 -6.04 9.42 -21.15
CA SER A 102 -7.12 10.40 -20.93
C SER A 102 -8.34 9.68 -20.38
N VAL A 103 -9.03 10.27 -19.39
CA VAL A 103 -10.29 9.73 -18.88
C VAL A 103 -11.36 9.68 -19.97
N ASP A 104 -11.34 10.62 -20.93
CA ASP A 104 -12.26 10.67 -22.06
C ASP A 104 -11.91 9.68 -23.18
N ASP A 105 -10.70 9.12 -23.17
CA ASP A 105 -10.20 8.13 -24.14
C ASP A 105 -9.40 7.04 -23.42
N ILE A 106 -10.02 6.42 -22.41
CA ILE A 106 -9.34 5.55 -21.44
C ILE A 106 -8.71 4.30 -22.07
N ASN A 107 -9.17 3.92 -23.27
CA ASN A 107 -8.66 2.76 -23.98
C ASN A 107 -7.37 3.06 -24.77
N ASN A 108 -7.06 4.33 -25.02
CA ASN A 108 -5.84 4.78 -25.66
C ASN A 108 -4.73 5.00 -24.62
N LYS A 109 -4.11 3.89 -24.23
CA LYS A 109 -3.14 3.83 -23.12
C LYS A 109 -1.71 3.96 -23.62
N THR A 110 -0.91 4.74 -22.89
CA THR A 110 0.54 4.77 -23.05
C THR A 110 1.20 3.99 -21.93
N PHE A 111 1.99 2.98 -22.29
CA PHE A 111 2.68 2.11 -21.35
C PHE A 111 4.17 2.42 -21.29
N ILE A 112 4.71 2.42 -20.08
CA ILE A 112 6.14 2.49 -19.79
C ILE A 112 6.54 1.27 -18.95
N ASP A 113 7.63 0.64 -19.38
CA ASP A 113 8.34 -0.40 -18.65
C ASP A 113 9.46 0.32 -17.88
N LEU A 114 9.32 0.48 -16.56
CA LEU A 114 10.22 1.30 -15.76
C LEU A 114 11.55 0.58 -15.49
N GLN A 115 11.43 -0.69 -15.13
CA GLN A 115 12.55 -1.57 -14.82
C GLN A 115 12.08 -3.03 -14.89
N THR A 116 12.89 -3.89 -15.50
CA THR A 116 12.68 -5.33 -15.58
C THR A 116 13.88 -6.09 -15.04
N THR A 117 13.71 -7.36 -14.71
CA THR A 117 14.83 -8.20 -14.31
C THR A 117 15.84 -8.36 -15.45
N GLY A 118 17.12 -8.17 -15.13
CA GLY A 118 18.21 -8.11 -16.09
C GLY A 118 18.69 -6.69 -16.41
N ASP A 119 17.91 -5.66 -16.09
CA ASP A 119 18.33 -4.27 -16.20
C ASP A 119 19.48 -3.94 -15.23
N TYR A 120 20.12 -2.80 -15.46
CA TYR A 120 21.21 -2.29 -14.62
C TYR A 120 20.87 -0.92 -14.07
N VAL A 121 21.16 -0.71 -12.79
CA VAL A 121 21.14 0.61 -12.16
C VAL A 121 22.52 0.85 -11.55
N ASP A 122 23.18 1.94 -11.97
CA ASP A 122 24.52 2.31 -11.49
C ASP A 122 25.53 1.15 -11.56
N GLY A 123 25.49 0.38 -12.66
CA GLY A 123 26.35 -0.78 -12.90
C GLY A 123 25.94 -2.07 -12.17
N LYS A 124 24.90 -2.05 -11.33
CA LYS A 124 24.43 -3.22 -10.59
C LYS A 124 23.23 -3.87 -11.30
N LYS A 125 23.29 -5.18 -11.50
CA LYS A 125 22.23 -5.94 -12.17
C LYS A 125 21.03 -6.12 -11.24
N ILE A 126 19.83 -5.87 -11.75
CA ILE A 126 18.57 -6.16 -11.08
C ILE A 126 18.19 -7.61 -11.33
N ASP A 127 17.97 -8.36 -10.25
CA ASP A 127 17.64 -9.79 -10.32
C ASP A 127 16.22 -10.13 -9.85
N MET A 128 15.55 -9.21 -9.14
CA MET A 128 14.15 -9.33 -8.73
C MET A 128 13.45 -7.97 -8.76
N VAL A 129 12.17 -7.92 -9.12
CA VAL A 129 11.31 -6.74 -9.08
C VAL A 129 10.02 -7.08 -8.32
N TYR A 130 9.48 -6.13 -7.54
CA TYR A 130 8.23 -6.25 -6.78
C TYR A 130 7.51 -4.89 -6.65
N ASP A 131 6.24 -4.94 -6.25
CA ASP A 131 5.40 -3.84 -5.72
C ASP A 131 5.63 -2.45 -6.33
N THR A 132 4.88 -2.12 -7.39
CA THR A 132 4.97 -0.80 -8.06
C THR A 132 3.79 0.09 -7.69
N ILE A 133 4.06 1.26 -7.13
CA ILE A 133 3.05 2.24 -6.72
C ILE A 133 3.33 3.61 -7.35
N LEU A 134 2.34 4.51 -7.30
CA LEU A 134 2.53 5.93 -7.63
C LEU A 134 2.03 6.87 -6.53
N MET A 135 2.70 8.00 -6.37
CA MET A 135 2.34 9.06 -5.43
C MET A 135 2.44 10.42 -6.11
N GLN A 136 1.41 11.25 -5.99
CA GLN A 136 1.49 12.64 -6.45
C GLN A 136 2.21 13.49 -5.41
N LYS A 137 3.32 14.12 -5.80
CA LYS A 137 4.08 15.03 -4.95
C LYS A 137 3.49 16.45 -4.96
N ASP A 138 3.12 16.92 -6.14
CA ASP A 138 2.56 18.25 -6.40
C ASP A 138 1.77 18.22 -7.73
N GLU A 139 1.32 19.38 -8.20
CA GLU A 139 0.56 19.54 -9.44
C GLU A 139 1.31 19.09 -10.70
N ASN A 140 2.65 19.04 -10.67
CA ASN A 140 3.48 18.74 -11.84
C ASN A 140 4.19 17.39 -11.74
N THR A 141 4.26 16.77 -10.57
CA THR A 141 5.14 15.63 -10.33
C THR A 141 4.41 14.44 -9.72
N ILE A 142 4.55 13.29 -10.37
CA ILE A 142 4.26 11.97 -9.80
C ILE A 142 5.58 11.29 -9.50
N TYR A 143 5.77 10.77 -8.28
CA TYR A 143 6.80 9.77 -8.04
C TYR A 143 6.23 8.39 -8.30
N ILE A 144 6.91 7.62 -9.14
CA ILE A 144 6.63 6.21 -9.37
C ILE A 144 7.68 5.43 -8.60
N LEU A 145 7.24 4.56 -7.69
CA LEU A 145 8.12 3.82 -6.81
C LEU A 145 7.95 2.32 -7.04
N TRP A 146 9.04 1.56 -6.92
CA TRP A 146 9.00 0.11 -7.00
C TRP A 146 10.10 -0.52 -6.15
N THR A 147 9.94 -1.80 -5.84
CA THR A 147 10.97 -2.57 -5.16
C THR A 147 11.80 -3.33 -6.17
N ALA A 148 13.11 -3.37 -5.99
CA ALA A 148 13.95 -4.29 -6.72
C ALA A 148 15.13 -4.80 -5.88
N ARG A 149 15.64 -5.98 -6.23
CA ARG A 149 16.80 -6.60 -5.59
C ARG A 149 18.02 -6.49 -6.48
N THR A 150 19.14 -6.15 -5.86
CA THR A 150 20.46 -6.23 -6.48
C THR A 150 21.50 -6.59 -5.43
N GLU A 151 22.48 -7.41 -5.80
CA GLU A 151 23.55 -7.88 -4.89
C GLU A 151 23.00 -8.52 -3.60
N GLY A 152 21.84 -9.18 -3.68
CA GLY A 152 21.19 -9.83 -2.54
C GLY A 152 20.45 -8.90 -1.57
N ASN A 153 20.39 -7.59 -1.82
CA ASN A 153 19.67 -6.61 -0.99
C ASN A 153 18.46 -6.04 -1.73
N TYR A 154 17.32 -5.87 -1.06
CA TYR A 154 16.14 -5.22 -1.62
C TYR A 154 16.22 -3.72 -1.36
N TYR A 155 15.83 -2.92 -2.36
CA TYR A 155 15.79 -1.47 -2.30
C TYR A 155 14.44 -0.96 -2.77
N ARG A 156 13.97 0.13 -2.17
CA ARG A 156 12.87 0.93 -2.68
C ARG A 156 13.41 2.01 -3.61
N PHE A 157 13.12 1.88 -4.90
CA PHE A 157 13.47 2.85 -5.92
C PHE A 157 12.32 3.84 -6.15
N TYR A 158 12.67 5.01 -6.66
CA TYR A 158 11.72 5.97 -7.19
C TYR A 158 12.21 6.58 -8.51
N CYS A 159 11.26 7.04 -9.32
CA CYS A 159 11.51 7.85 -10.50
C CYS A 159 10.46 8.97 -10.57
N PRO A 160 10.86 10.26 -10.64
CA PRO A 160 9.91 11.33 -10.91
C PRO A 160 9.40 11.24 -12.34
N PHE A 161 8.12 11.49 -12.51
CA PHE A 161 7.45 11.68 -13.78
C PHE A 161 6.89 13.09 -13.83
N ASP A 162 7.33 13.86 -14.82
CA ASP A 162 6.89 15.22 -15.08
C ASP A 162 5.56 15.19 -15.86
N ILE A 163 4.49 15.65 -15.22
CA ILE A 163 3.12 15.63 -15.75
C ILE A 163 3.02 16.51 -17.02
N PRO A 164 3.54 17.75 -17.07
CA PRO A 164 3.45 18.58 -18.27
C PRO A 164 4.16 18.01 -19.49
N THR A 165 5.41 17.54 -19.32
CA THR A 165 6.25 17.08 -20.44
C THR A 165 6.10 15.59 -20.73
N LYS A 166 5.44 14.83 -19.84
CA LYS A 166 5.28 13.36 -19.92
C LYS A 166 6.62 12.62 -19.96
N THR A 167 7.61 13.11 -19.22
CA THR A 167 8.96 12.54 -19.19
C THR A 167 9.32 11.94 -17.84
N LEU A 168 10.11 10.88 -17.86
CA LEU A 168 10.73 10.33 -16.66
C LEU A 168 12.04 11.06 -16.36
N GLY A 169 12.26 11.34 -15.08
CA GLY A 169 13.55 11.80 -14.58
C GLY A 169 14.50 10.64 -14.27
N LYS A 170 15.45 10.92 -13.38
CA LYS A 170 16.46 9.92 -12.99
C LYS A 170 15.93 9.00 -11.90
N ILE A 171 16.28 7.73 -12.00
CA ILE A 171 16.04 6.74 -10.95
C ILE A 171 16.89 7.09 -9.72
N GLY A 172 16.27 7.06 -8.55
CA GLY A 172 16.91 7.18 -7.24
C GLY A 172 16.46 6.08 -6.29
N VAL A 173 17.11 6.01 -5.13
CA VAL A 173 16.72 5.14 -4.01
C VAL A 173 16.05 6.02 -2.95
N ASN A 174 14.86 5.63 -2.48
CA ASN A 174 14.22 6.27 -1.34
C ASN A 174 15.13 6.17 -0.13
N ARG A 175 14.98 7.06 0.86
CA ARG A 175 15.79 7.05 2.08
C ARG A 175 14.94 6.65 3.27
N PHE A 176 15.53 5.89 4.18
CA PHE A 176 14.93 5.53 5.46
C PHE A 176 15.67 6.24 6.58
N LYS A 177 14.93 7.01 7.38
CA LYS A 177 15.47 7.85 8.45
C LYS A 177 14.95 7.42 9.81
N VAL A 178 15.84 7.28 10.79
CA VAL A 178 15.51 7.04 12.21
C VAL A 178 16.37 8.00 13.04
N GLY A 179 15.74 8.97 13.71
CA GLY A 179 16.49 10.06 14.36
C GLY A 179 17.41 10.77 13.37
N ASP A 180 18.71 10.81 13.67
CA ASP A 180 19.72 11.42 12.79
C ASP A 180 20.33 10.45 11.76
N VAL A 181 19.98 9.16 11.82
CA VAL A 181 20.50 8.14 10.90
C VAL A 181 19.66 8.13 9.63
N VAL A 182 20.32 8.29 8.47
CA VAL A 182 19.69 8.23 7.15
C VAL A 182 20.44 7.20 6.29
N ASN A 183 19.73 6.17 5.86
CA ASN A 183 20.25 5.10 5.01
C ASN A 183 19.45 5.01 3.70
N ASP A 184 19.95 4.21 2.76
CA ASP A 184 19.10 3.76 1.65
C ASP A 184 17.89 3.01 2.22
N PHE A 185 16.71 3.24 1.67
CA PHE A 185 15.50 2.50 2.02
C PHE A 185 15.62 1.09 1.44
N SER A 186 16.39 0.27 2.14
CA SER A 186 16.81 -1.06 1.77
C SER A 186 16.73 -2.00 2.97
N THR A 187 16.80 -3.32 2.76
CA THR A 187 16.70 -4.26 3.88
C THR A 187 17.86 -4.04 4.86
N SER A 188 19.08 -3.81 4.36
CA SER A 188 20.23 -3.48 5.22
C SER A 188 20.08 -2.11 5.89
N GLY A 189 19.63 -1.09 5.14
CA GLY A 189 19.49 0.27 5.64
C GLY A 189 18.48 0.39 6.79
N ILE A 190 17.34 -0.31 6.67
CA ILE A 190 16.33 -0.42 7.73
C ILE A 190 16.95 -1.07 8.98
N LYS A 191 17.56 -2.26 8.84
CA LYS A 191 18.16 -2.99 9.96
C LYS A 191 19.22 -2.17 10.68
N ASN A 192 20.10 -1.52 9.93
CA ASN A 192 21.18 -0.73 10.50
C ASN A 192 20.65 0.49 11.27
N ALA A 193 19.68 1.22 10.72
CA ALA A 193 19.11 2.40 11.37
C ALA A 193 18.34 2.06 12.66
N LEU A 194 17.56 0.97 12.64
CA LEU A 194 16.82 0.51 13.82
C LEU A 194 17.77 -0.03 14.91
N SER A 195 18.79 -0.81 14.52
CA SER A 195 19.81 -1.33 15.43
C SER A 195 20.61 -0.22 16.13
N LEU A 196 21.04 0.81 15.40
CA LEU A 196 21.72 1.97 15.98
C LEU A 196 20.83 2.73 16.98
N SER A 197 19.53 2.77 16.71
CA SER A 197 18.55 3.47 17.54
C SER A 197 18.02 2.60 18.70
N GLY A 198 18.48 1.35 18.82
CA GLY A 198 17.99 0.40 19.84
C GLY A 198 16.51 0.04 19.67
N ILE A 199 15.94 0.23 18.48
CA ILE A 199 14.53 -0.06 18.19
C ILE A 199 14.43 -1.52 17.75
N PRO A 200 13.69 -2.37 18.50
CA PRO A 200 13.50 -3.74 18.07
C PRO A 200 12.62 -3.79 16.82
N CYS A 201 12.72 -4.85 16.02
CA CYS A 201 11.83 -5.02 14.86
C CYS A 201 11.54 -6.49 14.61
N LYS A 202 10.46 -6.80 13.88
CA LYS A 202 10.23 -8.16 13.43
C LYS A 202 11.22 -8.56 12.32
N LYS A 203 11.24 -9.85 12.00
CA LYS A 203 12.10 -10.39 10.95
C LYS A 203 11.77 -9.74 9.60
N THR A 204 12.78 -9.11 9.00
CA THR A 204 12.71 -8.62 7.62
C THR A 204 13.20 -9.69 6.65
N TYR A 205 12.49 -9.89 5.55
CA TYR A 205 12.87 -10.75 4.43
C TYR A 205 12.01 -10.36 3.25
N SER A 206 12.54 -10.49 2.02
CA SER A 206 11.81 -10.31 0.75
C SER A 206 10.98 -9.03 0.61
N ASP A 207 11.14 -8.29 -0.48
CA ASP A 207 10.32 -7.09 -0.75
C ASP A 207 10.36 -5.99 0.36
N ILE A 208 10.08 -4.76 -0.05
CA ILE A 208 10.01 -3.58 0.80
C ILE A 208 8.98 -2.63 0.20
N GLY A 209 7.78 -2.59 0.76
CA GLY A 209 6.73 -1.73 0.25
C GLY A 209 6.61 -0.43 1.03
N ILE A 210 6.20 0.63 0.35
CA ILE A 210 5.61 1.82 0.96
C ILE A 210 4.14 1.84 0.52
N MET A 211 3.23 2.11 1.44
CA MET A 211 1.80 2.12 1.12
C MET A 211 1.45 3.40 0.36
N GLN A 212 0.59 3.26 -0.64
CA GLN A 212 0.35 4.34 -1.58
C GLN A 212 -0.57 5.44 -1.02
N LYS A 213 -1.47 5.09 -0.09
CA LYS A 213 -2.38 6.06 0.52
C LYS A 213 -1.55 7.09 1.30
N LEU A 214 -1.67 8.35 0.88
CA LEU A 214 -1.09 9.47 1.60
C LEU A 214 -2.18 10.17 2.39
N SER A 215 -1.89 10.44 3.65
CA SER A 215 -2.66 11.33 4.52
C SER A 215 -1.73 12.44 5.00
N LEU A 216 -2.26 13.64 5.18
CA LEU A 216 -1.46 14.83 5.49
C LEU A 216 -1.63 15.21 6.95
N ARG A 217 -0.54 15.67 7.57
CA ARG A 217 -0.56 16.34 8.86
C ARG A 217 0.42 17.51 8.85
N ILE A 218 0.03 18.60 9.51
CA ILE A 218 0.91 19.75 9.72
C ILE A 218 1.60 19.58 11.07
N GLU A 219 2.92 19.63 11.08
CA GLU A 219 3.76 19.56 12.29
C GLU A 219 4.69 20.75 12.33
N ASN A 220 4.57 21.59 13.37
CA ASN A 220 5.40 22.78 13.54
C ASN A 220 5.45 23.67 12.28
N GLY A 221 4.31 23.82 11.58
CA GLY A 221 4.18 24.61 10.36
C GLY A 221 4.57 23.89 9.06
N GLU A 222 4.98 22.62 9.14
CA GLU A 222 5.47 21.85 8.00
C GLU A 222 4.51 20.73 7.63
N THR A 223 4.23 20.57 6.33
CA THR A 223 3.37 19.47 5.85
C THR A 223 4.16 18.18 5.76
N TYR A 224 3.66 17.14 6.44
CA TYR A 224 4.14 15.77 6.33
C TYR A 224 3.09 14.90 5.65
N TYR A 225 3.56 14.06 4.73
CA TYR A 225 2.83 12.94 4.15
C TYR A 225 3.07 11.70 4.98
N TYR A 226 2.00 11.13 5.52
CA TYR A 226 2.02 9.90 6.28
C TYR A 226 1.60 8.70 5.43
N SER A 227 2.28 7.59 5.67
CA SER A 227 1.97 6.27 5.12
C SER A 227 2.49 5.19 6.07
N GLY A 228 2.39 3.92 5.68
CA GLY A 228 3.11 2.86 6.33
C GLY A 228 4.00 2.10 5.36
N THR A 229 4.85 1.24 5.91
CA THR A 229 5.82 0.44 5.15
C THR A 229 5.95 -0.94 5.74
N TYR A 230 6.50 -1.86 4.97
CA TYR A 230 6.84 -3.20 5.42
C TYR A 230 8.15 -3.70 4.83
N SER A 231 8.73 -4.69 5.49
CA SER A 231 9.68 -5.65 4.89
C SER A 231 9.53 -6.98 5.61
N GLY A 232 9.01 -8.00 4.91
CA GLY A 232 8.61 -9.26 5.54
C GLY A 232 7.59 -9.04 6.66
N ASP A 233 7.93 -9.45 7.89
CA ASP A 233 7.05 -9.32 9.06
C ASP A 233 7.14 -7.94 9.72
N PHE A 234 8.18 -7.16 9.44
CA PHE A 234 8.33 -5.82 9.96
C PHE A 234 7.35 -4.88 9.25
N THR A 235 6.58 -4.13 10.03
CA THR A 235 5.68 -3.08 9.55
C THR A 235 5.76 -1.87 10.47
N CYS A 236 5.66 -0.66 9.92
CA CYS A 236 5.64 0.56 10.73
C CYS A 236 4.96 1.73 9.99
N ILE A 237 4.63 2.76 10.77
CA ILE A 237 4.23 4.08 10.29
C ILE A 237 5.49 4.84 9.88
N ILE A 238 5.42 5.49 8.72
CA ILE A 238 6.46 6.39 8.22
C ILE A 238 5.86 7.72 7.77
N LYS A 239 6.66 8.77 7.80
CA LYS A 239 6.28 10.10 7.29
C LYS A 239 7.36 10.69 6.40
N SER A 240 6.99 11.58 5.50
CA SER A 240 7.93 12.25 4.60
C SER A 240 7.49 13.67 4.30
N LYS A 241 8.43 14.57 3.99
CA LYS A 241 8.13 15.91 3.43
C LYS A 241 8.26 15.96 1.92
N ASP A 242 9.11 15.11 1.35
CA ASP A 242 9.53 15.15 -0.05
C ASP A 242 9.13 13.89 -0.83
N LEU A 243 8.55 12.88 -0.17
CA LEU A 243 8.25 11.54 -0.66
C LEU A 243 9.48 10.73 -1.10
N ILE A 244 10.68 11.22 -0.80
CA ILE A 244 11.97 10.58 -1.07
C ILE A 244 12.54 10.03 0.23
N THR A 245 12.66 10.88 1.25
CA THR A 245 13.14 10.53 2.59
C THR A 245 11.96 10.25 3.50
N TRP A 246 11.89 9.02 3.98
CA TRP A 246 10.85 8.52 4.85
C TRP A 246 11.40 8.30 6.25
N GLU A 247 10.83 9.04 7.20
CA GLU A 247 11.17 9.00 8.61
C GLU A 247 10.29 7.97 9.33
N TYR A 248 10.93 7.07 10.07
CA TYR A 248 10.26 6.16 11.00
C TYR A 248 9.49 6.96 12.06
N VAL A 249 8.24 6.57 12.29
CA VAL A 249 7.39 7.15 13.34
C VAL A 249 7.23 6.15 14.48
N SER A 250 6.60 5.00 14.21
CA SER A 250 6.29 4.00 15.23
C SER A 250 5.90 2.68 14.59
N GLN A 251 6.10 1.58 15.32
CA GLN A 251 5.51 0.27 15.03
C GLN A 251 4.65 -0.17 16.22
N PRO A 252 3.66 -1.06 16.03
CA PRO A 252 2.89 -1.62 17.15
C PRO A 252 3.81 -2.19 18.25
N ASP A 253 3.57 -1.78 19.50
CA ASP A 253 4.36 -2.16 20.69
C ASP A 253 3.79 -3.37 21.45
N PHE A 254 2.75 -4.00 20.90
CA PHE A 254 2.14 -5.22 21.42
C PHE A 254 2.47 -6.44 20.56
N ILE A 255 2.37 -7.64 21.14
CA ILE A 255 2.56 -8.91 20.44
C ILE A 255 1.53 -9.05 19.32
N ASN A 256 2.00 -9.30 18.10
CA ASN A 256 1.17 -9.53 16.93
C ASN A 256 1.93 -10.33 15.86
N ASP A 257 1.19 -10.88 14.90
CA ASP A 257 1.71 -11.70 13.81
C ASP A 257 1.74 -10.92 12.48
N SER A 258 2.05 -9.62 12.51
CA SER A 258 2.06 -8.78 11.29
C SER A 258 2.86 -9.38 10.14
N LYS A 259 2.35 -9.24 8.92
CA LYS A 259 3.01 -9.73 7.71
C LYS A 259 2.74 -8.80 6.53
N TRP A 260 3.78 -8.24 5.91
CA TRP A 260 3.69 -7.44 4.69
C TRP A 260 2.80 -6.18 4.82
N GLU A 261 1.83 -5.97 3.90
CA GLU A 261 1.08 -4.73 3.76
C GLU A 261 0.28 -4.31 4.99
N ASN A 262 0.30 -3.01 5.23
CA ASN A 262 -0.57 -2.30 6.14
C ASN A 262 -1.41 -1.27 5.36
N ALA A 263 -2.49 -0.77 5.97
CA ALA A 263 -3.16 0.45 5.56
C ALA A 263 -2.93 1.48 6.66
N THR A 264 -2.58 2.70 6.28
CA THR A 264 -2.26 3.78 7.21
C THR A 264 -3.02 5.04 6.81
N TYR A 265 -3.69 5.67 7.77
CA TYR A 265 -4.37 6.95 7.55
C TYR A 265 -4.30 7.84 8.78
N VAL A 266 -3.86 9.08 8.61
CA VAL A 266 -3.83 10.09 9.66
C VAL A 266 -5.08 10.95 9.60
N LEU A 267 -5.74 11.08 10.74
CA LEU A 267 -6.83 12.01 10.96
C LEU A 267 -6.55 12.74 12.27
N ASN A 268 -6.33 14.05 12.18
CA ASN A 268 -5.86 14.88 13.30
C ASN A 268 -4.54 14.33 13.90
N ASP A 269 -4.55 14.04 15.20
CA ASP A 269 -3.39 13.51 15.94
C ASP A 269 -3.39 11.98 16.05
N LYS A 270 -4.29 11.30 15.33
CA LYS A 270 -4.42 9.84 15.36
C LYS A 270 -4.01 9.22 14.03
N VAL A 271 -3.23 8.14 14.09
CA VAL A 271 -2.90 7.29 12.95
C VAL A 271 -3.69 6.00 13.03
N TYR A 272 -4.67 5.82 12.16
CA TYR A 272 -5.41 4.58 11.98
C TYR A 272 -4.56 3.61 11.17
N TYR A 273 -4.37 2.41 11.72
CA TYR A 273 -3.40 1.45 11.23
C TYR A 273 -4.04 0.06 11.19
N PHE A 274 -4.19 -0.48 9.98
CA PHE A 274 -4.70 -1.83 9.77
C PHE A 274 -3.60 -2.69 9.16
N VAL A 275 -3.32 -3.86 9.74
CA VAL A 275 -2.26 -4.73 9.23
C VAL A 275 -2.77 -6.15 9.10
N ARG A 276 -2.38 -6.78 7.99
CA ARG A 276 -2.62 -8.21 7.79
C ARG A 276 -1.64 -9.04 8.63
N GLN A 277 -1.96 -10.29 8.90
CA GLN A 277 -1.20 -11.16 9.80
C GLN A 277 -0.62 -12.40 9.08
N GLN A 278 0.04 -13.31 9.80
CA GLN A 278 0.51 -14.56 9.22
C GLN A 278 -0.64 -15.38 8.64
N ASP A 279 -0.36 -16.23 7.65
CA ASP A 279 -1.38 -16.99 6.90
C ASP A 279 -2.21 -17.94 7.79
N THR A 280 -1.70 -18.26 8.97
CA THR A 280 -2.39 -19.04 10.01
C THR A 280 -3.43 -18.24 10.79
N ASN A 281 -3.41 -16.91 10.69
CA ASN A 281 -4.38 -16.01 11.32
C ASN A 281 -5.43 -15.56 10.29
N LYS A 282 -6.71 -15.69 10.68
CA LYS A 282 -7.86 -15.31 9.84
C LYS A 282 -8.24 -13.84 9.97
N CYS A 283 -7.46 -13.06 10.72
CA CYS A 283 -7.73 -11.67 10.99
C CYS A 283 -6.54 -10.78 10.60
N GLY A 284 -6.82 -9.59 10.10
CA GLY A 284 -5.95 -8.43 10.31
C GLY A 284 -6.27 -7.77 11.65
N PHE A 285 -5.43 -6.83 12.08
CA PHE A 285 -5.70 -6.02 13.27
C PHE A 285 -5.78 -4.55 12.90
N LEU A 286 -6.82 -3.87 13.42
CA LEU A 286 -6.98 -2.43 13.41
C LEU A 286 -6.54 -1.88 14.77
N THR A 287 -5.67 -0.89 14.77
CA THR A 287 -5.27 -0.15 15.97
C THR A 287 -5.10 1.34 15.61
N VAL A 288 -4.88 2.16 16.62
CA VAL A 288 -4.65 3.59 16.49
C VAL A 288 -3.38 3.97 17.24
N TYR A 289 -2.51 4.72 16.60
CA TYR A 289 -1.38 5.38 17.26
C TYR A 289 -1.70 6.85 17.51
N ASP A 290 -1.59 7.27 18.76
CA ASP A 290 -1.71 8.68 19.15
C ASP A 290 -0.34 9.37 18.98
N LEU A 291 -0.27 10.37 18.08
CA LEU A 291 0.95 11.10 17.75
C LEU A 291 1.40 12.07 18.85
N VAL A 292 0.52 12.42 19.79
CA VAL A 292 0.82 13.34 20.89
C VAL A 292 1.24 12.55 22.13
N GLU A 293 0.50 11.49 22.44
CA GLU A 293 0.80 10.64 23.60
C GLU A 293 1.87 9.58 23.32
N ASN A 294 2.17 9.30 22.05
CA ASN A 294 3.07 8.24 21.60
C ASN A 294 2.64 6.85 22.10
N LYS A 295 1.34 6.53 22.01
CA LYS A 295 0.78 5.27 22.50
C LYS A 295 -0.07 4.58 21.44
N TRP A 296 -0.04 3.27 21.46
CA TRP A 296 -0.96 2.43 20.69
C TRP A 296 -2.20 2.10 21.52
N GLU A 297 -3.37 2.19 20.88
CA GLU A 297 -4.60 1.67 21.43
C GLU A 297 -4.64 0.13 21.34
N THR A 298 -5.30 -0.52 22.31
CA THR A 298 -5.59 -1.96 22.21
C THR A 298 -6.32 -2.28 20.90
N PRO A 299 -5.86 -3.27 20.12
CA PRO A 299 -6.36 -3.51 18.77
C PRO A 299 -7.76 -4.13 18.73
N VAL A 300 -8.41 -3.99 17.58
CA VAL A 300 -9.59 -4.75 17.15
C VAL A 300 -9.14 -5.72 16.07
N GLU A 301 -9.49 -6.99 16.19
CA GLU A 301 -9.30 -7.94 15.09
C GLU A 301 -10.46 -7.88 14.10
N ILE A 302 -10.15 -7.98 12.82
CA ILE A 302 -11.12 -7.97 11.73
C ILE A 302 -10.79 -9.14 10.83
N TYR A 303 -11.75 -10.01 10.57
CA TYR A 303 -11.57 -11.12 9.63
C TYR A 303 -11.03 -10.59 8.30
N ASP A 304 -9.93 -11.18 7.82
CA ASP A 304 -9.24 -10.80 6.60
C ASP A 304 -8.49 -12.01 6.01
N CYS A 305 -8.46 -12.10 4.68
CA CYS A 305 -7.84 -13.20 3.96
C CYS A 305 -6.42 -12.89 3.45
N GLN A 306 -5.74 -11.95 4.09
CA GLN A 306 -4.38 -11.52 3.76
C GLN A 306 -4.28 -10.85 2.37
N SER A 307 -5.19 -9.91 2.10
CA SER A 307 -5.09 -9.01 0.93
C SER A 307 -4.67 -7.59 1.35
N ARG A 308 -4.14 -6.79 0.42
CA ARG A 308 -3.86 -5.38 0.71
C ARG A 308 -5.17 -4.67 0.98
N SER A 309 -5.24 -3.98 2.11
CA SER A 309 -6.37 -3.16 2.51
C SER A 309 -6.10 -1.69 2.22
N ASP A 310 -7.14 -0.87 2.20
CA ASP A 310 -7.03 0.56 1.92
C ASP A 310 -7.97 1.40 2.78
N PHE A 311 -7.52 2.58 3.17
CA PHE A 311 -8.36 3.58 3.85
C PHE A 311 -8.81 4.67 2.88
N ILE A 312 -10.03 5.16 3.05
CA ILE A 312 -10.53 6.33 2.33
C ILE A 312 -11.40 7.21 3.24
N MET A 313 -11.17 8.51 3.20
CA MET A 313 -12.11 9.49 3.76
C MET A 313 -13.20 9.77 2.75
N TYR A 314 -14.45 9.68 3.20
CA TYR A 314 -15.61 10.01 2.39
C TYR A 314 -16.66 10.72 3.25
N LYS A 315 -17.04 11.95 2.87
CA LYS A 315 -18.00 12.79 3.61
C LYS A 315 -17.68 12.83 5.11
N ASP A 316 -16.46 13.20 5.45
CA ASP A 316 -15.95 13.32 6.84
C ASP A 316 -15.94 12.04 7.67
N ASN A 317 -16.13 10.86 7.05
CA ASN A 317 -16.05 9.57 7.72
C ASN A 317 -14.89 8.74 7.13
N LEU A 318 -14.21 7.97 7.97
CA LEU A 318 -13.12 7.08 7.56
C LEU A 318 -13.65 5.67 7.30
N TYR A 319 -13.29 5.09 6.16
CA TYR A 319 -13.68 3.74 5.76
C TYR A 319 -12.47 2.87 5.46
N LEU A 320 -12.52 1.61 5.88
CA LEU A 320 -11.55 0.56 5.56
C LEU A 320 -12.13 -0.39 4.52
N PHE A 321 -11.44 -0.55 3.40
CA PHE A 321 -11.68 -1.59 2.40
C PHE A 321 -10.70 -2.73 2.65
N HIS A 322 -11.22 -3.97 2.76
CA HIS A 322 -10.42 -5.16 3.06
C HIS A 322 -11.05 -6.42 2.43
N ALA A 323 -10.45 -7.59 2.64
CA ALA A 323 -10.92 -8.85 2.05
C ALA A 323 -11.38 -9.84 3.15
N PRO A 324 -12.66 -9.82 3.57
CA PRO A 324 -13.11 -10.43 4.82
C PRO A 324 -13.07 -11.97 4.88
N ILE A 325 -13.09 -12.64 3.74
CA ILE A 325 -13.24 -14.10 3.66
C ILE A 325 -12.16 -14.71 2.77
N ASP A 326 -12.10 -14.26 1.54
CA ASP A 326 -11.15 -14.68 0.52
C ASP A 326 -10.95 -13.56 -0.51
N ARG A 327 -10.14 -13.83 -1.53
CA ARG A 327 -9.79 -12.86 -2.58
C ARG A 327 -10.89 -12.70 -3.65
N GLU A 328 -12.10 -13.15 -3.37
CA GLU A 328 -13.33 -12.89 -4.12
C GLU A 328 -14.32 -12.06 -3.30
N HIS A 329 -13.95 -11.62 -2.08
CA HIS A 329 -14.80 -10.79 -1.24
C HIS A 329 -14.18 -9.42 -0.97
N ILE A 330 -15.04 -8.40 -0.91
CA ILE A 330 -14.70 -7.05 -0.48
C ILE A 330 -15.57 -6.67 0.71
N GLY A 331 -14.94 -6.27 1.79
CA GLY A 331 -15.59 -5.73 2.98
C GLY A 331 -15.36 -4.23 3.08
N ILE A 332 -16.37 -3.50 3.54
CA ILE A 332 -16.24 -2.09 3.91
C ILE A 332 -16.63 -1.93 5.38
N ILE A 333 -15.73 -1.36 6.16
CA ILE A 333 -15.96 -1.03 7.57
C ILE A 333 -15.93 0.47 7.72
N LYS A 334 -16.97 1.02 8.37
CA LYS A 334 -16.96 2.39 8.84
C LYS A 334 -16.20 2.42 10.16
N ILE A 335 -15.10 3.17 10.20
CA ILE A 335 -14.28 3.31 11.40
C ILE A 335 -14.96 4.29 12.33
N ASP A 336 -15.22 3.85 13.57
CA ASP A 336 -15.56 4.76 14.65
C ASP A 336 -14.25 5.40 15.14
N THR A 337 -14.13 6.71 14.90
CA THR A 337 -12.90 7.46 15.16
C THR A 337 -12.70 7.78 16.64
N ASP A 338 -13.76 7.71 17.45
CA ASP A 338 -13.73 7.93 18.88
C ASP A 338 -13.40 6.65 19.65
N ASP A 339 -13.92 5.50 19.18
CA ASP A 339 -13.64 4.18 19.73
C ASP A 339 -13.68 3.11 18.64
N ILE A 340 -12.50 2.67 18.17
CA ILE A 340 -12.39 1.68 17.08
C ILE A 340 -13.12 0.36 17.37
N ALA A 341 -13.38 0.01 18.63
CA ALA A 341 -14.16 -1.18 18.99
C ALA A 341 -15.63 -1.09 18.57
N LYS A 342 -16.13 0.12 18.32
CA LYS A 342 -17.49 0.38 17.81
C LYS A 342 -17.56 0.48 16.29
N SER A 343 -16.46 0.29 15.58
CA SER A 343 -16.47 0.23 14.12
C SER A 343 -17.48 -0.81 13.61
N GLU A 344 -18.11 -0.50 12.47
CA GLU A 344 -19.26 -1.25 11.96
C GLU A 344 -19.04 -1.71 10.52
N VAL A 345 -19.49 -2.92 10.21
CA VAL A 345 -19.49 -3.42 8.84
C VAL A 345 -20.60 -2.72 8.07
N VAL A 346 -20.22 -1.97 7.03
CA VAL A 346 -21.15 -1.33 6.09
C VAL A 346 -21.70 -2.36 5.12
N LEU A 347 -20.80 -3.14 4.52
CA LEU A 347 -21.15 -4.21 3.60
C LEU A 347 -20.09 -5.31 3.56
N GLN A 348 -20.52 -6.49 3.09
CA GLN A 348 -19.66 -7.60 2.72
C GLN A 348 -20.13 -8.14 1.36
N ALA A 349 -19.37 -7.81 0.32
CA ALA A 349 -19.67 -8.18 -1.05
C ALA A 349 -18.96 -9.49 -1.43
N LYS A 350 -19.70 -10.45 -1.96
CA LYS A 350 -19.14 -11.54 -2.76
C LYS A 350 -19.08 -11.08 -4.21
N MET A 351 -17.88 -10.82 -4.70
CA MET A 351 -17.65 -10.34 -6.05
C MET A 351 -17.94 -11.46 -7.08
N HIS A 352 -18.39 -11.09 -8.27
CA HIS A 352 -18.69 -12.07 -9.34
C HIS A 352 -17.43 -12.61 -10.05
N SER A 353 -16.28 -12.04 -9.74
CA SER A 353 -14.96 -12.53 -10.12
C SER A 353 -13.99 -12.30 -8.97
N SER A 354 -12.82 -12.91 -9.02
CA SER A 354 -11.77 -12.55 -8.08
C SER A 354 -11.45 -11.06 -8.08
N CYS A 355 -11.16 -10.52 -6.90
CA CYS A 355 -10.97 -9.10 -6.63
C CYS A 355 -9.86 -8.94 -5.58
N PHE A 356 -8.63 -8.95 -6.07
CA PHE A 356 -7.41 -8.90 -5.28
C PHE A 356 -7.00 -7.43 -5.06
N TYR A 357 -6.52 -7.11 -3.84
CA TYR A 357 -5.75 -5.88 -3.57
C TYR A 357 -6.50 -4.62 -4.02
N PRO A 358 -7.71 -4.37 -3.47
CA PRO A 358 -8.47 -3.16 -3.79
C PRO A 358 -7.66 -1.92 -3.41
N PHE A 359 -7.63 -0.95 -4.32
CA PHE A 359 -7.15 0.38 -4.04
C PHE A 359 -8.22 1.40 -4.44
N VAL A 360 -8.64 2.24 -3.50
CA VAL A 360 -9.78 3.15 -3.68
C VAL A 360 -9.30 4.59 -3.71
N GLN A 361 -9.74 5.36 -4.69
CA GLN A 361 -9.41 6.78 -4.78
C GLN A 361 -10.55 7.58 -5.41
N TYR A 362 -10.55 8.88 -5.11
CA TYR A 362 -11.37 9.82 -5.88
C TYR A 362 -11.02 9.77 -7.37
N TYR A 363 -12.07 9.74 -8.17
CA TYR A 363 -12.03 9.71 -9.62
C TYR A 363 -12.61 11.02 -10.18
N LYS A 364 -13.40 10.97 -11.25
CA LYS A 364 -14.07 12.16 -11.83
C LYS A 364 -15.31 12.55 -11.04
N ASN A 365 -15.65 13.84 -11.07
CA ASN A 365 -16.89 14.39 -10.51
C ASN A 365 -17.13 14.08 -9.01
N GLY A 366 -16.07 13.80 -8.24
CA GLY A 366 -16.18 13.46 -6.82
C GLY A 366 -16.66 12.04 -6.53
N GLU A 367 -16.85 11.19 -7.56
CA GLU A 367 -17.11 9.76 -7.39
C GLU A 367 -15.84 9.02 -6.97
N LEU A 368 -16.01 7.82 -6.40
CA LEU A 368 -14.90 6.93 -6.09
C LEU A 368 -14.72 5.92 -7.23
N ALA A 369 -13.49 5.48 -7.43
CA ALA A 369 -13.19 4.31 -8.23
C ALA A 369 -12.29 3.36 -7.42
N MET A 370 -12.39 2.08 -7.75
CA MET A 370 -11.56 1.02 -7.20
C MET A 370 -10.74 0.40 -8.33
N SER A 371 -9.43 0.35 -8.15
CA SER A 371 -8.57 -0.51 -8.97
C SER A 371 -8.32 -1.82 -8.24
N TYR A 372 -8.32 -2.93 -8.98
CA TYR A 372 -8.21 -4.27 -8.39
C TYR A 372 -7.64 -5.27 -9.41
N THR A 373 -7.01 -6.32 -8.89
CA THR A 373 -6.48 -7.40 -9.73
C THR A 373 -7.52 -8.52 -9.89
N VAL A 374 -7.68 -9.05 -11.10
CA VAL A 374 -8.51 -10.23 -11.39
C VAL A 374 -7.62 -11.36 -11.90
N GLU A 375 -7.67 -12.51 -11.22
CA GLU A 375 -6.94 -13.75 -11.53
C GLU A 375 -5.41 -13.59 -11.65
N ARG A 376 -4.85 -12.49 -11.14
CA ARG A 376 -3.47 -12.04 -11.42
C ARG A 376 -3.17 -11.90 -12.92
N LYS A 377 -4.18 -11.58 -13.73
CA LYS A 377 -4.04 -11.35 -15.17
C LYS A 377 -4.47 -9.96 -15.58
N HIS A 378 -5.54 -9.46 -14.97
CA HIS A 378 -6.13 -8.18 -15.33
C HIS A 378 -5.97 -7.17 -14.20
N ILE A 379 -5.72 -5.92 -14.60
CA ILE A 379 -5.83 -4.77 -13.70
C ILE A 379 -7.07 -3.99 -14.10
N ARG A 380 -8.12 -4.09 -13.30
CA ARG A 380 -9.39 -3.44 -13.57
C ARG A 380 -9.53 -2.12 -12.83
N LEU A 381 -10.29 -1.23 -13.42
CA LEU A 381 -10.84 -0.04 -12.76
C LEU A 381 -12.36 -0.04 -12.92
N ALA A 382 -13.07 0.21 -11.82
CA ALA A 382 -14.51 0.40 -11.81
C ALA A 382 -14.90 1.58 -10.92
N GLU A 383 -15.91 2.34 -11.33
CA GLU A 383 -16.49 3.42 -10.52
C GLU A 383 -17.57 2.88 -9.58
N PHE A 384 -17.81 3.56 -8.46
CA PHE A 384 -18.95 3.26 -7.60
C PHE A 384 -19.36 4.47 -6.75
N THR A 385 -20.63 4.52 -6.36
CA THR A 385 -21.16 5.57 -5.47
C THR A 385 -21.32 5.02 -4.05
N LEU A 386 -20.34 5.28 -3.17
CA LEU A 386 -20.35 4.77 -1.79
C LEU A 386 -21.63 5.14 -1.00
N SER A 387 -22.20 6.34 -1.20
CA SER A 387 -23.40 6.77 -0.46
C SER A 387 -24.67 5.96 -0.75
N LYS A 388 -24.68 5.08 -1.76
CA LYS A 388 -25.80 4.15 -1.97
C LYS A 388 -25.89 3.05 -0.90
N TYR A 389 -24.81 2.85 -0.13
CA TYR A 389 -24.70 1.77 0.85
C TYR A 389 -24.58 2.26 2.31
N LEU A 390 -24.52 3.59 2.51
CA LEU A 390 -24.33 4.21 3.83
C LEU A 390 -25.65 4.36 4.60
#